data_AF-A0A7W5A4P8-F1
#
_entry.id   AF-A0A7W5A4P8-F1
#
_cell.length_a   1.000
_cell.length_b   1.000
_cell.length_c   1.000
_cell.angle_alpha   90.00
_cell.angle_beta   90.00
_cell.angle_gamma   90.00
#
_symmetry.space_group_name_H-M   'P 1'
#
loop_
_entity.id
_entity.type
_entity.pdbx_description
1 polymer ?
#
loop_
_entity_poly.entity_id
_entity_poly.type
_entity_poly.pdbx_seq_one_letter_code
_entity_poly.pdbx_strand_id
1 'polypeptide(L)'
;MTSASDSWPEVLTTLVARRSLSAHQAAWAMGEILSGEATPAQVAAFAVALRAKGETVDELAGVADGMLAKANPIFVPGRVLDIVGTGGDRSFSVNISTMSAIVAAGAGAKIVKHGNRSASSKSGSADVLEALGIRLDLDVSRVGEVADEAGITFLFAAAFHPAFRHTAVARREIGIATVFNLLGPLTNPARPASSAIGCADAAAAPIMAGVFARRGSDAWVFRGDDGLDELTTTTTSHVWMVSQGVVTEATVEPLDHGIARSTAEALRGADAAYNAAVVRRVLSGEKGAVRDAVLLNAGAALAVHDAGSGSVDERLAGGIARAAESIDSGAAQGVLERWVEATSR
;
A
#
# COMPACT_ATOMS: atom_id res chain seq x y z
N MET A 1 19.12 -36.13 11.60
CA MET A 1 19.39 -34.79 12.13
C MET A 1 18.05 -34.13 12.33
N THR A 2 17.55 -34.12 13.56
CA THR A 2 16.35 -33.38 13.96
C THR A 2 16.65 -31.89 13.74
N SER A 3 15.94 -31.23 12.82
CA SER A 3 16.00 -29.77 12.70
C SER A 3 15.71 -29.19 14.08
N ALA A 4 16.61 -28.36 14.62
CA ALA A 4 16.29 -27.59 15.81
C ALA A 4 14.99 -26.82 15.52
N SER A 5 13.96 -27.05 16.33
CA SER A 5 12.72 -26.28 16.22
C SER A 5 13.05 -24.83 16.58
N ASP A 6 12.74 -23.89 15.69
CA ASP A 6 12.86 -22.46 15.98
C ASP A 6 12.15 -22.13 17.30
N SER A 7 12.72 -21.22 18.09
CA SER A 7 12.19 -20.84 19.41
C SER A 7 12.33 -19.35 19.68
N TRP A 8 11.49 -18.83 20.58
CA TRP A 8 11.52 -17.41 20.96
C TRP A 8 12.88 -16.98 21.54
N PRO A 9 13.52 -17.73 22.47
CA PRO A 9 14.85 -17.36 22.95
C PRO A 9 15.90 -17.27 21.84
N GLU A 10 15.87 -18.18 20.86
CA GLU A 10 16.80 -18.16 19.73
C GLU A 10 16.58 -16.94 18.82
N VAL A 11 15.34 -16.71 18.40
CA VAL A 11 14.95 -15.58 17.54
C VAL A 11 15.31 -14.26 18.20
N LEU A 12 14.91 -14.07 19.46
CA LEU A 12 15.13 -12.81 20.17
C LEU A 12 16.62 -12.59 20.49
N THR A 13 17.36 -13.64 20.87
CA THR A 13 18.82 -13.53 21.10
C THR A 13 19.56 -13.14 19.82
N THR A 14 19.13 -13.69 18.68
CA THR A 14 19.72 -13.36 17.37
C THR A 14 19.50 -11.89 17.02
N LEU A 15 18.26 -11.40 17.16
CA LEU A 15 17.93 -10.00 16.89
C LEU A 15 18.64 -9.03 17.84
N VAL A 16 18.66 -9.31 19.15
CA VAL A 16 19.34 -8.48 20.15
C VAL A 16 20.86 -8.43 19.91
N ALA A 17 21.45 -9.51 19.41
CA ALA A 17 22.84 -9.55 18.96
C ALA A 17 23.09 -8.82 17.61
N ARG A 18 22.09 -8.12 17.07
CA ARG A 18 22.10 -7.43 15.77
C ARG A 18 22.46 -8.35 14.60
N ARG A 19 22.08 -9.63 14.68
CA ARG A 19 22.22 -10.59 13.58
C ARG A 19 20.88 -10.79 12.90
N SER A 20 20.93 -11.02 11.58
CA SER A 20 19.71 -11.22 10.79
C SER A 20 19.18 -12.64 10.94
N LEU A 21 17.85 -12.75 10.98
CA LEU A 21 17.15 -14.01 10.87
C LEU A 21 17.12 -14.46 9.40
N SER A 22 16.99 -15.77 9.20
CA SER A 22 16.56 -16.28 7.91
C SER A 22 15.09 -15.94 7.63
N ALA A 23 14.68 -15.97 6.36
CA ALA A 23 13.27 -15.83 5.98
C ALA A 23 12.37 -16.89 6.66
N HIS A 24 12.91 -18.10 6.88
CA HIS A 24 12.22 -19.18 7.58
C HIS A 24 11.93 -18.82 9.05
N GLN A 25 12.94 -18.37 9.79
CA GLN A 25 12.80 -17.95 11.18
C GLN A 25 11.84 -16.77 11.34
N ALA A 26 11.90 -15.80 10.43
CA ALA A 26 10.98 -14.67 10.41
C ALA A 26 9.53 -15.10 10.14
N ALA A 27 9.32 -16.04 9.22
CA ALA A 27 8.01 -16.63 8.93
C ALA A 27 7.49 -17.47 10.10
N TRP A 28 8.36 -18.24 10.76
CA TRP A 28 8.03 -18.99 11.98
C TRP A 28 7.54 -18.05 13.09
N ALA A 29 8.31 -16.99 13.39
CA ALA A 29 7.94 -16.03 14.42
C ALA A 29 6.60 -15.37 14.11
N MET A 30 6.36 -14.98 12.84
CA MET A 30 5.06 -14.44 12.43
C MET A 30 3.93 -15.47 12.54
N GLY A 31 4.20 -16.73 12.22
CA GLY A 31 3.27 -17.85 12.38
C GLY A 31 2.79 -18.02 13.82
N GLU A 32 3.72 -18.01 14.78
CA GLU A 32 3.45 -18.09 16.23
C GLU A 32 2.67 -16.87 16.75
N ILE A 33 2.99 -15.68 16.23
CA ILE A 33 2.25 -14.45 16.56
C ILE A 33 0.80 -14.57 16.10
N LEU A 34 0.58 -15.06 14.87
CA LEU A 34 -0.75 -15.13 14.26
C LEU A 34 -1.57 -16.35 14.70
N SER A 35 -0.96 -17.40 15.24
CA SER A 35 -1.68 -18.49 15.92
C SER A 35 -2.16 -18.10 17.31
N GLY A 36 -1.61 -17.03 17.90
CA GLY A 36 -1.91 -16.62 19.27
C GLY A 36 -1.07 -17.31 20.34
N GLU A 37 -0.02 -18.03 19.93
CA GLU A 37 0.90 -18.74 20.84
C GLU A 37 1.99 -17.81 21.42
N ALA A 38 2.24 -16.67 20.76
CA ALA A 38 3.16 -15.65 21.26
C ALA A 38 2.52 -14.77 22.35
N THR A 39 3.19 -14.66 23.49
CA THR A 39 2.81 -13.69 24.54
C THR A 39 2.97 -12.24 24.05
N PRO A 40 2.22 -11.26 24.59
CA PRO A 40 2.41 -9.85 24.25
C PRO A 40 3.85 -9.36 24.40
N ALA A 41 4.58 -9.87 25.40
CA ALA A 41 6.00 -9.56 25.61
C ALA A 41 6.89 -10.09 24.47
N GLN A 42 6.65 -11.29 23.96
CA GLN A 42 7.38 -11.84 22.82
C GLN A 42 7.07 -11.07 21.52
N VAL A 43 5.80 -10.73 21.27
CA VAL A 43 5.41 -9.90 20.12
C VAL A 43 6.12 -8.54 20.17
N ALA A 44 6.11 -7.90 21.34
CA ALA A 44 6.76 -6.62 21.56
C ALA A 44 8.28 -6.70 21.36
N ALA A 45 8.93 -7.67 21.99
CA ALA A 45 10.37 -7.88 21.88
C ALA A 45 10.80 -8.15 20.44
N PHE A 46 10.05 -8.98 19.71
CA PHE A 46 10.33 -9.27 18.30
C PHE A 46 10.22 -8.01 17.44
N ALA A 47 9.10 -7.29 17.53
CA ALA A 47 8.84 -6.11 16.71
C ALA A 47 9.87 -4.99 16.95
N VAL A 48 10.23 -4.76 18.21
CA VAL A 48 11.21 -3.73 18.60
C VAL A 48 12.63 -4.16 18.23
N ALA A 49 13.04 -5.40 18.53
CA ALA A 49 14.40 -5.86 18.24
C ALA A 49 14.66 -5.92 16.73
N LEU A 50 13.69 -6.38 15.94
CA LEU A 50 13.80 -6.41 14.48
C LEU A 50 13.91 -4.99 13.90
N ARG A 51 13.05 -4.06 14.33
CA ARG A 51 13.11 -2.64 13.93
C ARG A 51 14.42 -1.98 14.34
N ALA A 52 14.87 -2.18 15.58
CA ALA A 52 16.09 -1.55 16.10
C ALA A 52 17.37 -2.08 15.43
N LYS A 53 17.36 -3.35 14.98
CA LYS A 53 18.44 -3.92 14.16
C LYS A 53 18.46 -3.33 12.74
N GLY A 54 17.28 -3.01 12.21
CA GLY A 54 17.06 -2.76 10.79
C GLY A 54 16.69 -4.06 10.08
N GLU A 55 15.53 -4.06 9.42
CA GLU A 55 15.02 -5.20 8.67
C GLU A 55 15.91 -5.52 7.46
N THR A 56 15.99 -6.80 7.08
CA THR A 56 16.51 -7.22 5.77
C THR A 56 15.38 -7.61 4.82
N VAL A 57 15.69 -7.75 3.53
CA VAL A 57 14.74 -8.28 2.54
C VAL A 57 14.24 -9.67 2.92
N ASP A 58 15.14 -10.53 3.42
CA ASP A 58 14.78 -11.90 3.85
C ASP A 58 13.82 -11.92 5.03
N GLU A 59 14.08 -11.08 6.03
CA GLU A 59 13.23 -10.97 7.22
C GLU A 59 11.87 -10.40 6.87
N LEU A 60 11.82 -9.29 6.13
CA LEU A 60 10.56 -8.65 5.76
C LEU A 60 9.72 -9.54 4.83
N ALA A 61 10.35 -10.26 3.90
CA ALA A 61 9.68 -11.27 3.09
C ALA A 61 9.11 -12.41 3.96
N GLY A 62 9.90 -12.95 4.89
CA GLY A 62 9.47 -14.01 5.80
C GLY A 62 8.28 -13.60 6.67
N VAL A 63 8.32 -12.40 7.26
CA VAL A 63 7.19 -11.86 8.04
C VAL A 63 5.95 -11.68 7.16
N ALA A 64 6.10 -11.09 5.97
CA ALA A 64 4.97 -10.87 5.07
C ALA A 64 4.36 -12.20 4.57
N ASP A 65 5.19 -13.20 4.27
CA ASP A 65 4.75 -14.52 3.82
C ASP A 65 4.05 -15.29 4.95
N GLY A 66 4.56 -15.20 6.18
CA GLY A 66 3.90 -15.74 7.37
C GLY A 66 2.53 -15.12 7.61
N MET A 67 2.38 -13.82 7.33
CA MET A 67 1.10 -13.12 7.39
C MET A 67 0.12 -13.57 6.30
N LEU A 68 0.59 -13.64 5.04
CA LEU A 68 -0.22 -14.11 3.92
C LEU A 68 -0.68 -15.57 4.10
N ALA A 69 0.12 -16.42 4.76
CA ALA A 69 -0.24 -17.81 5.04
C ALA A 69 -1.43 -17.96 6.02
N LYS A 70 -1.78 -16.91 6.75
CA LYS A 70 -2.92 -16.85 7.69
C LYS A 70 -4.03 -15.90 7.23
N ALA A 71 -3.90 -15.32 6.05
CA ALA A 71 -4.91 -14.45 5.46
C ALA A 71 -6.06 -15.26 4.87
N ASN A 72 -7.24 -14.64 4.75
CA ASN A 72 -8.31 -15.17 3.93
C ASN A 72 -7.94 -14.93 2.45
N PRO A 73 -7.69 -15.96 1.63
CA PRO A 73 -7.26 -15.76 0.26
C PRO A 73 -8.43 -15.28 -0.62
N ILE A 74 -8.10 -14.53 -1.66
CA ILE A 74 -9.04 -14.13 -2.71
C ILE A 74 -8.34 -14.22 -4.06
N PHE A 75 -9.09 -14.63 -5.07
CA PHE A 75 -8.62 -14.67 -6.45
C PHE A 75 -9.46 -13.71 -7.28
N VAL A 76 -8.78 -12.82 -8.02
CA VAL A 76 -9.39 -11.91 -8.98
C VAL A 76 -8.71 -12.16 -10.34
N PRO A 77 -9.45 -12.55 -11.39
CA PRO A 77 -8.86 -12.87 -12.68
C PRO A 77 -8.19 -11.67 -13.35
N GLY A 78 -7.09 -11.94 -14.06
CA GLY A 78 -6.36 -10.95 -14.86
C GLY A 78 -5.18 -10.33 -14.11
N ARG A 79 -4.51 -9.38 -14.77
CA ARG A 79 -3.44 -8.60 -14.16
C ARG A 79 -4.08 -7.54 -13.27
N VAL A 80 -3.83 -7.60 -11.97
CA VAL A 80 -4.38 -6.65 -10.99
C VAL A 80 -3.31 -5.74 -10.42
N LEU A 81 -3.73 -4.53 -10.03
CA LEU A 81 -2.91 -3.47 -9.50
C LEU A 81 -3.36 -3.08 -8.09
N ASP A 82 -2.41 -2.91 -7.18
CA ASP A 82 -2.63 -2.27 -5.88
C ASP A 82 -1.94 -0.90 -5.84
N ILE A 83 -2.59 0.05 -5.17
CA ILE A 83 -2.06 1.39 -4.93
C ILE A 83 -2.26 1.68 -3.45
N VAL A 84 -1.18 1.66 -2.66
CA VAL A 84 -1.28 1.73 -1.19
C VAL A 84 0.01 2.26 -0.58
N GLY A 85 -0.11 2.98 0.53
CA GLY A 85 1.03 3.45 1.32
C GLY A 85 1.19 2.68 2.62
N THR A 86 2.39 2.73 3.23
CA THR A 86 2.60 2.26 4.61
C THR A 86 1.80 3.08 5.63
N GLY A 87 1.44 4.31 5.28
CA GLY A 87 0.99 5.36 6.19
C GLY A 87 2.11 5.78 7.14
N GLY A 88 1.75 6.61 8.12
CA GLY A 88 2.65 7.02 9.20
C GLY A 88 3.57 8.19 8.87
N ASP A 89 3.42 8.81 7.68
CA ASP A 89 4.09 10.04 7.25
C ASP A 89 3.71 11.29 8.09
N ARG A 90 2.58 11.23 8.80
CA ARG A 90 1.98 12.31 9.62
C ARG A 90 1.67 13.57 8.82
N SER A 91 1.48 13.45 7.51
CA SER A 91 1.08 14.57 6.64
C SER A 91 -0.37 14.98 6.83
N PHE A 92 -1.21 14.02 7.24
CA PHE A 92 -2.68 14.14 7.25
C PHE A 92 -3.20 14.68 5.93
N SER A 93 -2.62 14.22 4.82
CA SER A 93 -3.07 14.55 3.48
C SER A 93 -4.48 14.00 3.21
N VAL A 94 -5.10 14.50 2.14
CA VAL A 94 -6.26 13.83 1.53
C VAL A 94 -5.86 12.43 1.05
N ASN A 95 -6.82 11.52 0.85
CA ASN A 95 -6.54 10.13 0.50
C ASN A 95 -6.09 9.94 -0.97
N ILE A 96 -4.89 10.41 -1.31
CA ILE A 96 -4.29 10.40 -2.66
C ILE A 96 -4.32 8.98 -3.24
N SER A 97 -3.73 7.98 -2.58
CA SER A 97 -3.78 6.58 -3.06
C SER A 97 -5.20 6.00 -3.26
N THR A 98 -6.23 6.56 -2.62
CA THR A 98 -7.63 6.13 -2.85
C THR A 98 -8.21 6.78 -4.10
N MET A 99 -7.98 8.08 -4.30
CA MET A 99 -8.35 8.77 -5.53
C MET A 99 -7.59 8.21 -6.73
N SER A 100 -6.28 7.97 -6.60
CA SER A 100 -5.45 7.39 -7.67
C SER A 100 -5.90 5.98 -8.07
N ALA A 101 -6.39 5.17 -7.12
CA ALA A 101 -6.98 3.86 -7.41
C ALA A 101 -8.23 3.97 -8.29
N ILE A 102 -9.15 4.88 -7.96
CA ILE A 102 -10.37 5.12 -8.76
C ILE A 102 -10.00 5.64 -10.15
N VAL A 103 -9.04 6.57 -10.23
CA VAL A 103 -8.58 7.14 -11.50
C VAL A 103 -7.87 6.10 -12.38
N ALA A 104 -6.99 5.27 -11.82
CA ALA A 104 -6.34 4.19 -12.55
C ALA A 104 -7.33 3.14 -13.06
N ALA A 105 -8.37 2.82 -12.26
CA ALA A 105 -9.47 1.97 -12.71
C ALA A 105 -10.26 2.60 -13.87
N GLY A 106 -10.53 3.91 -13.83
CA GLY A 106 -11.16 4.62 -14.94
C GLY A 106 -10.31 4.65 -16.21
N ALA A 107 -8.98 4.54 -16.07
CA ALA A 107 -8.04 4.39 -17.18
C ALA A 107 -7.89 2.93 -17.67
N GLY A 108 -8.65 1.99 -17.11
CA GLY A 108 -8.73 0.60 -17.55
C GLY A 108 -7.88 -0.42 -16.77
N ALA A 109 -7.16 -0.01 -15.72
CA ALA A 109 -6.46 -0.96 -14.86
C ALA A 109 -7.45 -1.71 -13.94
N LYS A 110 -7.26 -3.01 -13.72
CA LYS A 110 -8.07 -3.75 -12.73
C LYS A 110 -7.46 -3.56 -11.35
N ILE A 111 -8.20 -2.93 -10.43
CA ILE A 111 -7.68 -2.56 -9.11
C ILE A 111 -8.16 -3.54 -8.03
N VAL A 112 -7.23 -4.01 -7.21
CA VAL A 112 -7.54 -4.73 -5.97
C VAL A 112 -6.79 -4.05 -4.84
N LYS A 113 -7.40 -3.00 -4.28
CA LYS A 113 -6.76 -2.16 -3.28
C LYS A 113 -6.80 -2.84 -1.91
N HIS A 114 -5.66 -2.98 -1.24
CA HIS A 114 -5.62 -3.39 0.17
C HIS A 114 -5.58 -2.15 1.07
N GLY A 115 -6.34 -2.16 2.16
CA GLY A 115 -6.32 -1.01 3.06
C GLY A 115 -7.02 -1.24 4.38
N ASN A 116 -6.91 -0.25 5.24
CA ASN A 116 -7.50 -0.29 6.58
C ASN A 116 -8.08 1.08 6.96
N ARG A 117 -8.75 1.11 8.11
CA ARG A 117 -9.07 2.35 8.84
C ARG A 117 -7.78 2.99 9.34
N SER A 118 -7.82 4.30 9.56
CA SER A 118 -6.62 5.00 10.01
C SER A 118 -6.22 4.59 11.43
N ALA A 119 -4.91 4.49 11.67
CA ALA A 119 -4.33 4.35 13.00
C ALA A 119 -3.80 5.68 13.56
N SER A 120 -3.58 6.70 12.73
CA SER A 120 -2.88 7.95 13.11
C SER A 120 -3.34 9.22 12.38
N SER A 121 -3.97 9.11 11.21
CA SER A 121 -4.61 10.23 10.50
C SER A 121 -6.07 10.41 10.94
N LYS A 122 -6.68 11.54 10.55
CA LYS A 122 -8.10 11.82 10.84
C LYS A 122 -9.08 10.96 10.03
N SER A 123 -8.64 10.36 8.92
CA SER A 123 -9.46 9.48 8.07
C SER A 123 -8.59 8.52 7.26
N GLY A 124 -8.89 7.23 7.33
CA GLY A 124 -8.24 6.18 6.53
C GLY A 124 -8.96 5.94 5.21
N SER A 125 -8.39 5.06 4.38
CA SER A 125 -9.00 4.65 3.12
C SER A 125 -10.41 4.05 3.31
N ALA A 126 -10.57 3.16 4.29
CA ALA A 126 -11.86 2.54 4.60
C ALA A 126 -12.92 3.57 5.01
N ASP A 127 -12.55 4.55 5.86
CA ASP A 127 -13.47 5.56 6.36
C ASP A 127 -13.99 6.48 5.23
N VAL A 128 -13.12 6.84 4.27
CA VAL A 128 -13.52 7.61 3.08
C VAL A 128 -14.38 6.80 2.13
N LEU A 129 -14.05 5.53 1.90
CA LEU A 129 -14.83 4.65 1.03
C LEU A 129 -16.26 4.47 1.55
N GLU A 130 -16.46 4.28 2.86
CA GLU A 130 -17.79 4.24 3.47
C GLU A 130 -18.54 5.57 3.28
N ALA A 131 -17.86 6.72 3.47
CA ALA A 131 -18.45 8.04 3.23
C ALA A 131 -18.76 8.34 1.75
N LEU A 132 -18.18 7.56 0.83
CA LEU A 132 -18.51 7.56 -0.60
C LEU A 132 -19.69 6.64 -0.94
N GLY A 133 -20.13 5.78 -0.01
CA GLY A 133 -21.23 4.83 -0.19
C GLY A 133 -20.79 3.41 -0.52
N ILE A 134 -19.49 3.10 -0.43
CA ILE A 134 -18.97 1.75 -0.68
C ILE A 134 -19.19 0.89 0.57
N ARG A 135 -19.81 -0.28 0.42
CA ARG A 135 -19.94 -1.24 1.52
C ARG A 135 -18.67 -2.04 1.71
N LEU A 136 -18.22 -2.16 2.96
CA LEU A 136 -17.01 -2.90 3.37
C LEU A 136 -17.32 -4.19 4.13
N ASP A 137 -18.60 -4.47 4.39
CA ASP A 137 -19.13 -5.61 5.14
C ASP A 137 -19.52 -6.78 4.22
N LEU A 138 -18.84 -6.92 3.09
CA LEU A 138 -19.10 -7.96 2.10
C LEU A 138 -18.38 -9.26 2.45
N ASP A 139 -19.02 -10.39 2.13
CA ASP A 139 -18.35 -11.69 2.15
C ASP A 139 -17.22 -11.74 1.10
N VAL A 140 -16.17 -12.51 1.39
CA VAL A 140 -14.95 -12.60 0.56
C VAL A 140 -15.25 -12.96 -0.91
N SER A 141 -16.23 -13.83 -1.16
CA SER A 141 -16.64 -14.18 -2.53
C SER A 141 -17.19 -12.96 -3.28
N ARG A 142 -18.04 -12.16 -2.63
CA ARG A 142 -18.64 -10.96 -3.23
C ARG A 142 -17.60 -9.88 -3.50
N VAL A 143 -16.61 -9.73 -2.62
CA VAL A 143 -15.48 -8.80 -2.83
C VAL A 143 -14.76 -9.07 -4.15
N GLY A 144 -14.63 -10.34 -4.55
CA GLY A 144 -14.00 -10.74 -5.81
C GLY A 144 -14.83 -10.36 -7.03
N GLU A 145 -16.13 -10.64 -6.98
CA GLU A 145 -17.08 -10.32 -8.07
C GLU A 145 -17.17 -8.81 -8.32
N VAL A 146 -17.11 -7.99 -7.27
CA VAL A 146 -17.10 -6.52 -7.38
C VAL A 146 -15.93 -6.02 -8.24
N ALA A 147 -14.77 -6.69 -8.19
CA ALA A 147 -13.62 -6.32 -9.00
C ALA A 147 -13.88 -6.48 -10.50
N ASP A 148 -14.65 -7.50 -10.90
CA ASP A 148 -15.03 -7.73 -12.29
C ASP A 148 -16.15 -6.79 -12.75
N GLU A 149 -17.11 -6.48 -11.87
CA GLU A 149 -18.25 -5.59 -12.18
C GLU A 149 -17.85 -4.11 -12.28
N ALA A 150 -17.01 -3.63 -11.37
CA ALA A 150 -16.64 -2.22 -11.27
C ALA A 150 -15.25 -1.91 -11.86
N GLY A 151 -14.41 -2.94 -12.09
CA GLY A 151 -12.99 -2.78 -12.41
C GLY A 151 -12.11 -2.48 -11.18
N ILE A 152 -12.72 -2.42 -9.99
CA ILE A 152 -12.07 -2.09 -8.72
C ILE A 152 -12.75 -2.83 -7.57
N THR A 153 -11.96 -3.28 -6.59
CA THR A 153 -12.46 -3.72 -5.28
C THR A 153 -11.53 -3.30 -4.16
N PHE A 154 -11.99 -3.44 -2.91
CA PHE A 154 -11.22 -3.12 -1.71
C PHE A 154 -11.20 -4.29 -0.73
N LEU A 155 -9.99 -4.69 -0.35
CA LEU A 155 -9.76 -5.72 0.64
C LEU A 155 -9.57 -5.05 2.00
N PHE A 156 -10.62 -5.06 2.82
CA PHE A 156 -10.54 -4.47 4.16
C PHE A 156 -9.68 -5.34 5.08
N ALA A 157 -8.53 -4.83 5.51
CA ALA A 157 -7.50 -5.61 6.21
C ALA A 157 -8.03 -6.37 7.44
N ALA A 158 -9.01 -5.83 8.17
CA ALA A 158 -9.60 -6.52 9.32
C ALA A 158 -10.38 -7.80 8.94
N ALA A 159 -11.02 -7.82 7.76
CA ALA A 159 -11.73 -8.99 7.25
C ALA A 159 -10.77 -10.02 6.63
N PHE A 160 -9.67 -9.55 6.03
CA PHE A 160 -8.73 -10.42 5.32
C PHE A 160 -7.56 -10.93 6.17
N HIS A 161 -7.22 -10.23 7.25
CA HIS A 161 -6.15 -10.61 8.20
C HIS A 161 -6.68 -10.69 9.65
N PRO A 162 -7.72 -11.49 9.94
CA PRO A 162 -8.35 -11.51 11.27
C PRO A 162 -7.38 -11.94 12.38
N ALA A 163 -6.41 -12.80 12.06
CA ALA A 163 -5.35 -13.26 12.98
C ALA A 163 -4.40 -12.12 13.41
N PHE A 164 -4.32 -11.03 12.64
CA PHE A 164 -3.46 -9.90 12.96
C PHE A 164 -3.88 -9.20 14.27
N ARG A 165 -5.10 -9.45 14.77
CA ARG A 165 -5.57 -9.02 16.09
C ARG A 165 -4.65 -9.44 17.24
N HIS A 166 -3.91 -10.55 17.10
CA HIS A 166 -2.96 -11.02 18.12
C HIS A 166 -1.77 -10.05 18.32
N THR A 167 -1.51 -9.17 17.35
CA THR A 167 -0.50 -8.11 17.48
C THR A 167 -1.02 -6.86 18.22
N ALA A 168 -2.35 -6.72 18.39
CA ALA A 168 -2.97 -5.44 18.71
C ALA A 168 -2.59 -4.89 20.09
N VAL A 169 -2.46 -5.76 21.10
CA VAL A 169 -2.08 -5.35 22.47
C VAL A 169 -0.66 -4.77 22.48
N ALA A 170 0.32 -5.55 22.03
CA ALA A 170 1.72 -5.13 21.97
C ALA A 170 1.90 -3.85 21.13
N ARG A 171 1.26 -3.76 19.96
CA ARG A 171 1.35 -2.57 19.10
C ARG A 171 0.80 -1.32 19.78
N ARG A 172 -0.33 -1.44 20.47
CA ARG A 172 -0.97 -0.32 21.18
C ARG A 172 -0.15 0.13 22.38
N GLU A 173 0.37 -0.81 23.17
CA GLU A 173 1.12 -0.52 24.39
C GLU A 173 2.50 0.10 24.10
N ILE A 174 3.20 -0.37 23.06
CA ILE A 174 4.51 0.19 22.70
C ILE A 174 4.35 1.56 22.03
N GLY A 175 3.34 1.73 21.17
CA GLY A 175 2.99 3.04 20.59
C GLY A 175 4.01 3.62 19.60
N ILE A 176 4.93 2.80 19.06
CA ILE A 176 5.92 3.23 18.04
C ILE A 176 5.74 2.44 16.74
N ALA A 177 6.27 2.98 15.63
CA ALA A 177 6.30 2.28 14.35
C ALA A 177 7.31 1.12 14.39
N THR A 178 6.91 -0.05 13.92
CA THR A 178 7.73 -1.27 13.85
C THR A 178 7.56 -1.95 12.51
N VAL A 179 8.19 -3.12 12.31
CA VAL A 179 8.04 -3.95 11.10
C VAL A 179 6.57 -4.14 10.68
N PHE A 180 5.63 -4.19 11.64
CA PHE A 180 4.21 -4.34 11.37
C PHE A 180 3.60 -3.19 10.54
N ASN A 181 4.19 -1.99 10.60
CA ASN A 181 3.77 -0.85 9.79
C ASN A 181 4.16 -0.98 8.32
N LEU A 182 5.12 -1.86 7.99
CA LEU A 182 5.57 -2.11 6.61
C LEU A 182 4.75 -3.20 5.91
N LEU A 183 3.97 -3.99 6.67
CA LEU A 183 3.32 -5.19 6.14
C LEU A 183 2.10 -4.92 5.28
N GLY A 184 1.37 -3.81 5.49
CA GLY A 184 0.13 -3.51 4.76
C GLY A 184 0.28 -3.65 3.25
N PRO A 185 1.21 -2.91 2.62
CA PRO A 185 1.50 -3.03 1.18
C PRO A 185 2.03 -4.40 0.72
N LEU A 186 2.68 -5.16 1.61
CA LEU A 186 3.33 -6.43 1.28
C LEU A 186 2.40 -7.64 1.44
N THR A 187 1.19 -7.44 1.97
CA THR A 187 0.31 -8.53 2.40
C THR A 187 -1.08 -8.42 1.80
N ASN A 188 -1.22 -7.80 0.62
CA ASN A 188 -2.45 -7.87 -0.15
C ASN A 188 -2.79 -9.35 -0.46
N PRO A 189 -3.92 -9.88 0.06
CA PRO A 189 -4.30 -11.29 -0.10
C PRO A 189 -4.51 -11.73 -1.55
N ALA A 190 -4.79 -10.80 -2.46
CA ALA A 190 -4.93 -11.07 -3.90
C ALA A 190 -3.59 -11.24 -4.64
N ARG A 191 -2.46 -10.92 -3.97
CA ARG A 191 -1.10 -11.02 -4.52
C ARG A 191 -0.99 -10.35 -5.90
N PRO A 192 -1.17 -9.02 -5.98
CA PRO A 192 -1.22 -8.29 -7.23
C PRO A 192 0.07 -8.44 -8.03
N ALA A 193 -0.06 -8.56 -9.35
CA ALA A 193 1.06 -8.70 -10.27
C ALA A 193 1.85 -7.39 -10.45
N SER A 194 1.21 -6.25 -10.16
CA SER A 194 1.78 -4.91 -10.19
C SER A 194 1.38 -4.11 -8.96
N SER A 195 2.26 -3.28 -8.39
CA SER A 195 1.96 -2.47 -7.21
C SER A 195 2.59 -1.07 -7.26
N ALA A 196 1.86 -0.03 -6.88
CA ALA A 196 2.38 1.31 -6.64
C ALA A 196 2.34 1.60 -5.13
N ILE A 197 3.51 1.67 -4.50
CA ILE A 197 3.64 1.60 -3.06
C ILE A 197 4.32 2.82 -2.48
N GLY A 198 3.59 3.54 -1.65
CA GLY A 198 4.13 4.57 -0.78
C GLY A 198 4.86 4.01 0.43
N CYS A 199 6.05 4.55 0.74
CA CYS A 199 6.74 4.24 1.99
C CYS A 199 7.25 5.51 2.69
N ALA A 200 6.77 5.77 3.91
CA ALA A 200 7.18 6.95 4.67
C ALA A 200 8.63 6.82 5.20
N ASP A 201 9.10 5.59 5.41
CA ASP A 201 10.40 5.28 5.98
C ASP A 201 11.46 5.09 4.88
N ALA A 202 12.44 6.01 4.85
CA ALA A 202 13.50 6.04 3.86
C ALA A 202 14.37 4.76 3.87
N ALA A 203 14.59 4.16 5.04
CA ALA A 203 15.38 2.95 5.16
C ALA A 203 14.59 1.71 4.73
N ALA A 204 13.26 1.72 4.94
CA ALA A 204 12.39 0.60 4.59
C ALA A 204 12.05 0.53 3.09
N ALA A 205 11.96 1.68 2.40
CA ALA A 205 11.58 1.72 0.98
C ALA A 205 12.40 0.80 0.05
N PRO A 206 13.75 0.82 0.07
CA PRO A 206 14.54 -0.12 -0.75
C PRO A 206 14.37 -1.59 -0.32
N ILE A 207 14.14 -1.85 0.97
CA ILE A 207 13.89 -3.21 1.48
C ILE A 207 12.56 -3.73 0.94
N MET A 208 11.50 -2.91 0.96
CA MET A 208 10.20 -3.25 0.39
C MET A 208 10.30 -3.55 -1.11
N ALA A 209 11.04 -2.72 -1.87
CA ALA A 209 11.31 -2.98 -3.28
C ALA A 209 12.01 -4.33 -3.49
N GLY A 210 12.98 -4.66 -2.65
CA GLY A 210 13.65 -5.98 -2.66
C GLY A 210 12.69 -7.15 -2.40
N VAL A 211 11.67 -6.98 -1.55
CA VAL A 211 10.65 -8.02 -1.32
C VAL A 211 9.81 -8.26 -2.57
N PHE A 212 9.37 -7.20 -3.27
CA PHE A 212 8.66 -7.33 -4.54
C PHE A 212 9.55 -7.97 -5.62
N ALA A 213 10.82 -7.58 -5.69
CA ALA A 213 11.78 -8.14 -6.63
C ALA A 213 11.96 -9.66 -6.42
N ARG A 214 12.12 -10.09 -5.17
CA ARG A 214 12.19 -11.51 -4.81
C ARG A 214 10.94 -12.29 -5.22
N ARG A 215 9.77 -11.67 -5.17
CA ARG A 215 8.48 -12.27 -5.56
C ARG A 215 8.25 -12.28 -7.08
N GLY A 216 9.05 -11.54 -7.85
CA GLY A 216 8.88 -11.40 -9.30
C GLY A 216 7.68 -10.55 -9.71
N SER A 217 7.09 -9.79 -8.78
CA SER A 217 6.00 -8.86 -9.05
C SER A 217 6.56 -7.49 -9.45
N ASP A 218 5.95 -6.84 -10.44
CA ASP A 218 6.33 -5.47 -10.80
C ASP A 218 5.87 -4.51 -9.69
N ALA A 219 6.72 -3.56 -9.31
CA ALA A 219 6.38 -2.61 -8.26
C ALA A 219 7.11 -1.29 -8.44
N TRP A 220 6.45 -0.17 -8.20
CA TRP A 220 7.13 1.10 -7.96
C TRP A 220 6.94 1.43 -6.49
N VAL A 221 8.02 1.34 -5.71
CA VAL A 221 8.04 1.82 -4.34
C VAL A 221 8.55 3.26 -4.37
N PHE A 222 7.89 4.19 -3.70
CA PHE A 222 8.28 5.60 -3.73
C PHE A 222 8.13 6.29 -2.37
N ARG A 223 8.87 7.37 -2.23
CA ARG A 223 8.86 8.27 -1.08
C ARG A 223 9.14 9.69 -1.54
N GLY A 224 8.31 10.64 -1.15
CA GLY A 224 8.59 12.06 -1.32
C GLY A 224 9.75 12.52 -0.43
N ASP A 225 10.58 13.44 -0.90
CA ASP A 225 11.69 13.99 -0.11
C ASP A 225 11.22 14.90 1.04
N ASP A 226 9.94 15.28 1.02
CA ASP A 226 9.19 15.86 2.13
C ASP A 226 8.73 14.84 3.18
N GLY A 227 8.98 13.55 2.95
CA GLY A 227 8.64 12.44 3.84
C GLY A 227 7.28 11.80 3.58
N LEU A 228 6.55 12.22 2.55
CA LEU A 228 5.28 11.60 2.17
C LEU A 228 5.49 10.16 1.69
N ASP A 229 4.55 9.28 2.05
CA ASP A 229 4.40 7.96 1.44
C ASP A 229 3.55 8.03 0.16
N GLU A 230 3.80 9.05 -0.66
CA GLU A 230 3.19 9.28 -1.97
C GLU A 230 4.26 9.89 -2.88
N LEU A 231 4.10 9.83 -4.21
CA LEU A 231 4.82 10.77 -5.07
C LEU A 231 4.30 12.18 -4.76
N THR A 232 5.20 13.05 -4.29
CA THR A 232 4.83 14.38 -3.83
C THR A 232 4.87 15.39 -4.96
N THR A 233 4.04 16.43 -4.85
CA THR A 233 4.09 17.63 -5.70
C THR A 233 4.81 18.80 -5.02
N THR A 234 5.33 18.65 -3.80
CA THR A 234 6.00 19.75 -3.08
C THR A 234 7.50 19.85 -3.41
N THR A 235 8.10 18.71 -3.74
CA THR A 235 9.52 18.53 -4.02
C THR A 235 9.73 17.26 -4.87
N THR A 236 10.98 16.80 -4.99
CA THR A 236 11.34 15.53 -5.61
C THR A 236 10.84 14.32 -4.84
N SER A 237 10.76 13.18 -5.53
CA SER A 237 10.51 11.86 -4.92
C SER A 237 11.55 10.86 -5.37
N HIS A 238 11.99 9.98 -4.47
CA HIS A 238 12.77 8.80 -4.82
C HIS A 238 11.85 7.63 -5.17
N VAL A 239 12.22 6.89 -6.22
CA VAL A 239 11.45 5.76 -6.74
C VAL A 239 12.36 4.55 -6.94
N TRP A 240 11.99 3.43 -6.35
CA TRP A 240 12.58 2.11 -6.55
C TRP A 240 11.64 1.29 -7.44
N MET A 241 12.02 1.12 -8.70
CA MET A 241 11.27 0.40 -9.72
C MET A 241 11.71 -1.04 -9.78
N VAL A 242 10.76 -1.95 -9.62
CA VAL A 242 10.93 -3.39 -9.68
C VAL A 242 10.35 -3.89 -10.99
N SER A 243 11.16 -4.57 -11.79
CA SER A 243 10.68 -5.35 -12.93
C SER A 243 11.59 -6.54 -13.18
N GLN A 244 11.01 -7.70 -13.52
CA GLN A 244 11.75 -8.94 -13.77
C GLN A 244 12.72 -9.32 -12.64
N GLY A 245 12.32 -9.04 -11.39
CA GLY A 245 13.14 -9.31 -10.19
C GLY A 245 14.35 -8.39 -10.00
N VAL A 246 14.48 -7.32 -10.77
CA VAL A 246 15.55 -6.32 -10.66
C VAL A 246 14.97 -5.02 -10.12
N VAL A 247 15.70 -4.40 -9.18
CA VAL A 247 15.40 -3.06 -8.66
C VAL A 247 16.27 -2.04 -9.38
N THR A 248 15.67 -0.99 -9.93
CA THR A 248 16.34 0.20 -10.46
C THR A 248 15.84 1.44 -9.74
N GLU A 249 16.69 2.45 -9.60
CA GLU A 249 16.37 3.67 -8.85
C GLU A 249 16.27 4.87 -9.77
N ALA A 250 15.37 5.78 -9.43
CA ALA A 250 15.23 7.08 -10.08
C ALA A 250 14.77 8.16 -9.09
N THR A 251 14.93 9.40 -9.51
CA THR A 251 14.32 10.57 -8.87
C THR A 251 13.31 11.16 -9.83
N VAL A 252 12.12 11.47 -9.32
CA VAL A 252 11.04 12.12 -10.07
C VAL A 252 10.88 13.54 -9.56
N GLU A 253 10.89 14.50 -10.49
CA GLU A 253 10.58 15.91 -10.24
C GLU A 253 9.23 16.24 -10.90
N PRO A 254 8.22 16.70 -10.13
CA PRO A 254 6.91 17.05 -10.69
C PRO A 254 6.97 18.07 -11.84
N LEU A 255 7.92 19.02 -11.78
CA LEU A 255 8.09 20.04 -12.83
C LEU A 255 8.43 19.46 -14.19
N ASP A 256 9.14 18.32 -14.25
CA ASP A 256 9.50 17.65 -15.52
C ASP A 256 8.27 17.04 -16.21
N HIS A 257 7.16 16.90 -15.47
CA HIS A 257 5.87 16.44 -15.96
C HIS A 257 4.84 17.58 -16.11
N GLY A 258 5.29 18.84 -16.05
CA GLY A 258 4.42 20.01 -16.16
C GLY A 258 3.53 20.24 -14.92
N ILE A 259 3.83 19.60 -13.80
CA ILE A 259 3.11 19.79 -12.54
C ILE A 259 3.82 20.85 -11.71
N ALA A 260 3.13 21.96 -11.44
CA ALA A 260 3.67 23.02 -10.59
C ALA A 260 3.84 22.54 -9.15
N ARG A 261 4.89 23.01 -8.48
CA ARG A 261 5.10 22.69 -7.07
C ARG A 261 3.98 23.23 -6.19
N SER A 262 3.48 22.42 -5.27
CA SER A 262 2.45 22.78 -4.30
C SER A 262 3.01 22.89 -2.88
N THR A 263 2.18 23.33 -1.93
CA THR A 263 2.51 23.27 -0.51
C THR A 263 1.90 22.03 0.15
N ALA A 264 2.43 21.63 1.31
CA ALA A 264 1.84 20.55 2.10
C ALA A 264 0.40 20.90 2.55
N GLU A 265 0.14 22.17 2.86
CA GLU A 265 -1.19 22.68 3.23
C GLU A 265 -2.21 22.50 2.10
N ALA A 266 -1.79 22.63 0.83
CA ALA A 266 -2.66 22.44 -0.32
C ALA A 266 -3.11 20.97 -0.50
N LEU A 267 -2.41 20.02 0.11
CA LEU A 267 -2.73 18.59 0.10
C LEU A 267 -3.41 18.13 1.40
N ARG A 268 -3.65 19.05 2.35
CA ARG A 268 -4.15 18.72 3.69
C ARG A 268 -5.57 18.18 3.64
N GLY A 269 -5.76 17.01 4.25
CA GLY A 269 -7.07 16.40 4.47
C GLY A 269 -7.68 16.76 5.82
N ALA A 270 -8.90 16.26 6.05
CA ALA A 270 -9.60 16.41 7.31
C ALA A 270 -10.32 15.10 7.69
N ASP A 271 -11.59 15.17 8.08
CA ASP A 271 -12.39 13.99 8.39
C ASP A 271 -12.84 13.24 7.13
N ALA A 272 -13.49 12.09 7.33
CA ALA A 272 -13.94 11.23 6.24
C ALA A 272 -14.93 11.92 5.29
N ALA A 273 -15.82 12.76 5.82
CA ALA A 273 -16.81 13.49 5.01
C ALA A 273 -16.14 14.54 4.11
N TYR A 274 -15.18 15.30 4.67
CA TYR A 274 -14.38 16.25 3.92
C TYR A 274 -13.56 15.54 2.82
N ASN A 275 -12.83 14.47 3.17
CA ASN A 275 -12.01 13.76 2.20
C ASN A 275 -12.87 13.09 1.10
N ALA A 276 -14.05 12.57 1.44
CA ALA A 276 -15.01 12.07 0.44
C ALA A 276 -15.55 13.20 -0.47
N ALA A 277 -15.77 14.40 0.05
CA ALA A 277 -16.11 15.55 -0.78
C ALA A 277 -14.96 15.96 -1.71
N VAL A 278 -13.71 15.91 -1.24
CA VAL A 278 -12.52 16.12 -2.08
C VAL A 278 -12.47 15.10 -3.23
N VAL A 279 -12.68 13.81 -2.93
CA VAL A 279 -12.73 12.76 -3.97
C VAL A 279 -13.75 13.13 -5.04
N ARG A 280 -14.99 13.46 -4.65
CA ARG A 280 -16.04 13.83 -5.61
C ARG A 280 -15.66 15.03 -6.48
N ARG A 281 -15.03 16.07 -5.91
CA ARG A 281 -14.59 17.25 -6.67
C ARG A 281 -13.49 16.94 -7.67
N VAL A 282 -12.49 16.14 -7.27
CA VAL A 282 -11.40 15.71 -8.16
C VAL A 282 -11.96 14.89 -9.31
N LEU A 283 -12.85 13.92 -9.02
CA LEU A 283 -13.47 13.08 -10.03
C LEU A 283 -14.41 13.86 -10.96
N SER A 284 -15.01 14.97 -10.49
CA SER A 284 -15.77 15.90 -11.34
C SER A 284 -14.90 16.88 -12.14
N GLY A 285 -13.57 16.75 -12.08
CA GLY A 285 -12.64 17.52 -12.88
C GLY A 285 -12.08 18.79 -12.24
N GLU A 286 -12.32 19.04 -10.94
CA GLU A 286 -11.72 20.17 -10.21
C GLU A 286 -10.18 20.17 -10.39
N LYS A 287 -9.65 21.29 -10.89
CA LYS A 287 -8.20 21.47 -11.07
C LYS A 287 -7.57 21.99 -9.76
N GLY A 288 -6.29 21.70 -9.55
CA GLY A 288 -5.52 22.18 -8.40
C GLY A 288 -4.60 21.10 -7.81
N ALA A 289 -3.89 21.45 -6.75
CA ALA A 289 -2.81 20.65 -6.17
C ALA A 289 -3.21 19.19 -5.85
N VAL A 290 -4.43 18.97 -5.34
CA VAL A 290 -4.91 17.61 -5.05
C VAL A 290 -5.04 16.79 -6.34
N ARG A 291 -5.61 17.37 -7.39
CA ARG A 291 -5.71 16.69 -8.68
C ARG A 291 -4.32 16.38 -9.22
N ASP A 292 -3.38 17.32 -9.16
CA ASP A 292 -2.03 17.12 -9.68
C ASP A 292 -1.30 15.98 -8.94
N ALA A 293 -1.42 15.92 -7.61
CA ALA A 293 -0.89 14.81 -6.83
C ALA A 293 -1.56 13.47 -7.17
N VAL A 294 -2.87 13.46 -7.42
CA VAL A 294 -3.61 12.27 -7.86
C VAL A 294 -3.15 11.80 -9.25
N LEU A 295 -2.96 12.73 -10.20
CA LEU A 295 -2.46 12.42 -11.54
C LEU A 295 -1.06 11.82 -11.51
N LEU A 296 -0.17 12.38 -10.69
CA LEU A 296 1.20 11.87 -10.53
C LEU A 296 1.21 10.43 -10.00
N ASN A 297 0.47 10.16 -8.91
CA ASN A 297 0.42 8.83 -8.30
C ASN A 297 -0.36 7.80 -9.14
N ALA A 298 -1.47 8.20 -9.77
CA ALA A 298 -2.20 7.34 -10.69
C ALA A 298 -1.36 7.04 -11.94
N GLY A 299 -0.59 8.01 -12.43
CA GLY A 299 0.31 7.85 -13.56
C GLY A 299 1.42 6.84 -13.28
N ALA A 300 2.06 6.93 -12.11
CA ALA A 300 3.03 5.92 -11.67
C ALA A 300 2.41 4.52 -11.55
N ALA A 301 1.19 4.44 -11.04
CA ALA A 301 0.47 3.18 -10.93
C ALA A 301 0.13 2.55 -12.30
N LEU A 302 -0.29 3.36 -13.27
CA LEU A 302 -0.51 2.90 -14.64
C LEU A 302 0.82 2.50 -15.31
N ALA A 303 1.89 3.27 -15.10
CA ALA A 303 3.22 3.01 -15.64
C ALA A 303 3.79 1.65 -15.17
N VAL A 304 3.64 1.31 -13.89
CA VAL A 304 4.04 -0.01 -13.37
C VAL A 304 3.11 -1.13 -13.87
N HIS A 305 1.81 -0.85 -13.97
CA HIS A 305 0.82 -1.82 -14.42
C HIS A 305 1.03 -2.26 -15.86
N ASP A 306 1.27 -1.31 -16.77
CA ASP A 306 1.48 -1.57 -18.19
C ASP A 306 2.77 -2.36 -18.47
N ALA A 307 3.74 -2.35 -17.54
CA ALA A 307 5.05 -2.99 -17.68
C ALA A 307 5.80 -2.59 -18.97
N GLY A 308 5.59 -1.36 -19.45
CA GLY A 308 6.21 -0.83 -20.66
C GLY A 308 7.71 -0.58 -20.53
N SER A 309 8.41 -0.60 -21.67
CA SER A 309 9.79 -0.11 -21.79
C SER A 309 9.85 1.41 -21.85
N GLY A 310 11.03 2.00 -21.61
CA GLY A 310 11.26 3.44 -21.68
C GLY A 310 11.87 3.98 -20.39
N SER A 311 12.21 5.26 -20.39
CA SER A 311 12.66 5.93 -19.17
C SER A 311 11.52 6.00 -18.14
N VAL A 312 11.88 6.25 -16.88
CA VAL A 312 10.89 6.52 -15.82
C VAL A 312 9.97 7.67 -16.22
N ASP A 313 10.52 8.72 -16.83
CA ASP A 313 9.78 9.94 -17.16
C ASP A 313 8.81 9.73 -18.32
N GLU A 314 9.22 8.99 -19.35
CA GLU A 314 8.36 8.64 -20.49
C GLU A 314 7.16 7.81 -20.04
N ARG A 315 7.41 6.80 -19.21
CA ARG A 315 6.37 5.91 -18.68
C ARG A 315 5.43 6.67 -17.75
N LEU A 316 5.97 7.52 -16.88
CA LEU A 316 5.18 8.33 -15.96
C LEU A 316 4.34 9.36 -16.70
N ALA A 317 4.90 10.06 -17.69
CA ALA A 317 4.17 11.01 -18.53
C ALA A 317 3.00 10.34 -19.27
N GLY A 318 3.21 9.14 -19.84
CA GLY A 318 2.14 8.36 -20.47
C GLY A 318 1.04 7.97 -19.49
N GLY A 319 1.42 7.54 -18.27
CA GLY A 319 0.48 7.25 -17.19
C GLY A 319 -0.32 8.49 -16.75
N ILE A 320 0.33 9.64 -16.57
CA ILE A 320 -0.30 10.92 -16.20
C ILE A 320 -1.34 11.33 -17.24
N ALA A 321 -1.02 11.22 -18.53
CA ALA A 321 -1.94 11.54 -19.62
C ALA A 321 -3.21 10.66 -19.57
N ARG A 322 -3.06 9.35 -19.35
CA ARG A 322 -4.19 8.42 -19.19
C ARG A 322 -5.00 8.71 -17.92
N ALA A 323 -4.35 9.06 -16.83
CA ALA A 323 -5.03 9.46 -15.59
C ALA A 323 -5.84 10.75 -15.78
N ALA A 324 -5.31 11.71 -16.54
CA ALA A 324 -6.02 12.96 -16.86
C ALA A 324 -7.26 12.70 -17.71
N GLU A 325 -7.13 11.89 -18.76
CA GLU A 325 -8.26 11.47 -19.61
C GLU A 325 -9.33 10.72 -18.79
N SER A 326 -8.92 9.84 -17.89
CA SER A 326 -9.84 9.10 -17.00
C SER A 326 -10.71 10.02 -16.14
N ILE A 327 -10.15 11.13 -15.64
CA ILE A 327 -10.92 12.15 -14.91
C ILE A 327 -11.77 12.98 -15.89
N ASP A 328 -11.15 13.53 -16.93
CA ASP A 328 -11.78 14.56 -17.78
C ASP A 328 -12.91 13.98 -18.67
N SER A 329 -12.85 12.69 -19.02
CA SER A 329 -13.93 11.98 -19.72
C SER A 329 -15.07 11.52 -18.80
N GLY A 330 -14.89 11.60 -17.48
CA GLY A 330 -15.83 11.05 -16.49
C GLY A 330 -15.71 9.55 -16.26
N ALA A 331 -14.75 8.85 -16.86
CA ALA A 331 -14.57 7.40 -16.68
C ALA A 331 -14.30 7.02 -15.22
N ALA A 332 -13.46 7.79 -14.51
CA ALA A 332 -13.17 7.60 -13.10
C ALA A 332 -14.42 7.79 -12.21
N GLN A 333 -15.26 8.78 -12.52
CA GLN A 333 -16.54 8.99 -11.85
C GLN A 333 -17.49 7.80 -12.09
N GLY A 334 -17.57 7.31 -13.33
CA GLY A 334 -18.36 6.11 -13.65
C GLY A 334 -17.87 4.84 -12.95
N VAL A 335 -16.56 4.71 -12.68
CA VAL A 335 -16.04 3.61 -11.83
C VAL A 335 -16.59 3.71 -10.41
N LEU A 336 -16.54 4.90 -9.80
CA LEU A 336 -17.06 5.10 -8.45
C LEU A 336 -18.55 4.74 -8.37
N GLU A 337 -19.35 5.18 -9.34
CA GLU A 337 -20.79 4.89 -9.40
C GLU A 337 -21.06 3.38 -9.51
N ARG A 338 -20.39 2.69 -10.45
CA ARG A 338 -20.50 1.22 -10.57
C ARG A 338 -20.05 0.50 -9.32
N TRP A 339 -19.03 1.02 -8.62
CA TRP A 339 -18.53 0.41 -7.40
C TRP A 339 -19.53 0.53 -6.23
N VAL A 340 -20.16 1.70 -6.07
CA VAL A 340 -21.25 1.90 -5.10
C VAL A 340 -22.43 0.97 -5.42
N GLU A 341 -22.84 0.88 -6.68
CA GLU A 341 -23.92 0.00 -7.11
C GLU A 341 -23.59 -1.48 -6.85
N ALA A 342 -22.41 -1.94 -7.28
CA ALA A 342 -21.97 -3.32 -7.14
C ALA A 342 -21.93 -3.77 -5.68
N THR A 343 -21.47 -2.91 -4.76
CA THR A 343 -21.36 -3.25 -3.34
C THR A 343 -22.69 -3.14 -2.58
N SER A 344 -23.72 -2.56 -3.21
CA SER A 344 -25.06 -2.43 -2.63
C SER A 344 -26.00 -3.60 -2.98
N ARG A 345 -25.63 -4.43 -3.96
CA ARG A 345 -26.35 -5.65 -4.37
C ARG A 345 -25.87 -6.86 -3.55
#